data_AF-A0A6A7B0J9-F1
#
_entry.id   AF-A0A6A7B0J9-F1
#
_cell.length_a   1.000
_cell.length_b   1.000
_cell.length_c   1.000
_cell.angle_alpha   90.00
_cell.angle_beta   90.00
_cell.angle_gamma   90.00
#
_symmetry.space_group_name_H-M   'P 1'
#
loop_
_entity.id
_entity.type
_entity.pdbx_description
1 polymer ?
#
loop_
_entity_poly.entity_id
_entity_poly.type
_entity_poly.pdbx_seq_one_letter_code
_entity_poly.pdbx_strand_id
1 'polypeptide(L)' 'MCWSIVSPAEKAGVIGFKPMRDSFFSEGSIHASKRQDAVRLVTRSVLDAVFVATGINWKQHITVKIRNFF' A
#
# COMPACT_ATOMS: atom_id res chain seq x y z
N MET A 1 8.54 -12.30 -3.17
CA MET A 1 7.62 -11.13 -3.16
C MET A 1 6.21 -11.66 -3.29
N CYS A 2 5.29 -11.34 -2.37
CA CYS A 2 3.91 -11.83 -2.42
C CYS A 2 3.03 -10.85 -3.20
N TRP A 3 2.47 -11.30 -4.34
CA TRP A 3 1.63 -10.55 -5.28
C TRP A 3 0.16 -10.46 -4.83
N SER A 4 -0.12 -10.66 -3.54
CA SER A 4 -1.47 -10.77 -2.96
C SER A 4 -2.35 -9.52 -3.11
N ILE A 5 -1.76 -8.37 -3.46
CA ILE A 5 -2.51 -7.16 -3.84
C ILE A 5 -2.52 -6.93 -5.36
N VAL A 6 -1.39 -7.18 -6.04
CA VAL A 6 -1.20 -6.81 -7.44
C VAL A 6 -1.98 -7.74 -8.36
N SER A 7 -1.87 -9.06 -8.14
CA SER A 7 -2.55 -10.05 -8.97
C SER A 7 -4.08 -9.92 -8.97
N PRO A 8 -4.77 -9.71 -7.83
CA PRO A 8 -6.21 -9.42 -7.86
C PRO A 8 -6.54 -8.02 -8.40
N ALA A 9 -5.68 -7.03 -8.16
CA ALA A 9 -5.91 -5.67 -8.67
C ALA A 9 -5.88 -5.61 -10.20
N GLU A 10 -4.89 -6.27 -10.82
CA GLU A 10 -4.78 -6.38 -12.28
C GLU A 10 -6.02 -7.04 -12.90
N LYS A 11 -6.49 -8.15 -12.32
CA LYS A 11 -7.68 -8.86 -12.82
C LYS A 11 -8.96 -8.07 -12.66
N ALA A 12 -9.07 -7.28 -11.60
CA ALA A 12 -10.24 -6.46 -11.31
C ALA A 12 -10.20 -5.08 -12.00
N GLY A 13 -9.12 -4.75 -12.72
CA GLY A 13 -8.96 -3.44 -13.37
C GLY A 13 -8.88 -2.28 -12.35
N VAL A 14 -8.34 -2.54 -11.17
CA VAL A 14 -8.17 -1.56 -10.09
C VAL A 14 -6.68 -1.37 -9.79
N ILE A 15 -6.37 -0.37 -8.98
CA ILE A 15 -5.00 0.01 -8.68
C ILE A 15 -4.58 -0.61 -7.36
N GLY A 16 -3.55 -1.46 -7.40
CA GLY A 16 -2.88 -2.00 -6.23
C GLY A 16 -1.69 -1.13 -5.84
N PHE A 17 -1.79 -0.39 -4.76
CA PHE A 17 -0.70 0.46 -4.26
C PHE A 17 0.09 -0.25 -3.16
N LYS A 18 1.38 -0.48 -3.42
CA LYS A 18 2.32 -1.07 -2.48
C LYS A 18 3.28 0.00 -1.98
N PRO A 19 3.09 0.51 -0.74
CA PRO A 19 3.99 1.49 -0.16
C PRO A 19 5.35 0.87 0.19
N MET A 20 6.28 1.71 0.64
CA MET A 20 7.52 1.28 1.27
C MET A 20 7.20 0.45 2.53
N ARG A 21 8.12 -0.46 2.90
CA ARG A 21 7.96 -1.22 4.15
C ARG A 21 7.84 -0.26 5.33
N ASP A 22 7.00 -0.65 6.28
CA ASP A 22 6.75 0.09 7.54
C ASP A 22 6.11 1.48 7.36
N SER A 23 5.70 1.84 6.13
CA SER A 23 4.95 3.08 5.86
C SER A 23 3.50 3.06 6.36
N PHE A 24 2.98 1.88 6.70
CA PHE A 24 1.68 1.73 7.32
C PHE A 24 1.82 0.86 8.56
N PHE A 25 1.21 1.27 9.68
CA PHE A 25 1.06 0.41 10.84
C PHE A 25 0.23 -0.82 10.47
N SER A 26 0.71 -1.99 10.86
CA SER A 26 0.00 -3.26 10.75
C SER A 26 -0.55 -3.73 12.10
N GLU A 27 -0.73 -2.82 13.05
CA GLU A 27 -1.32 -3.14 14.36
C GLU A 27 -2.77 -3.61 14.18
N GLY A 28 -3.14 -4.68 14.87
CA GLY A 28 -4.44 -5.34 14.68
C GLY A 28 -4.57 -6.22 13.42
N SER A 29 -3.55 -6.27 12.56
CA SER A 29 -3.50 -7.22 11.45
C SER A 29 -3.03 -8.59 11.93
N ILE A 30 -3.68 -9.66 11.46
CA ILE A 30 -3.17 -11.03 11.64
C ILE A 30 -2.08 -11.23 10.60
N HIS A 31 -0.85 -11.41 11.05
CA HIS A 31 0.29 -11.67 10.18
C HIS A 31 0.45 -13.17 9.93
N ALA A 32 0.46 -13.58 8.66
CA ALA A 32 1.03 -14.84 8.24
C ALA A 32 2.58 -14.81 8.30
N SER A 33 3.19 -13.65 8.01
CA SER A 33 4.62 -13.41 8.10
C SER A 33 4.93 -11.95 8.44
N LYS A 34 5.32 -11.67 9.69
CA LYS A 34 5.64 -10.30 10.15
C LYS A 34 6.69 -9.56 9.30
N ARG A 35 7.58 -10.28 8.61
CA ARG A 35 8.65 -9.66 7.79
C ARG A 35 8.22 -9.36 6.36
N GLN A 36 7.15 -10.01 5.86
CA GLN A 36 6.72 -9.92 4.46
C GLN A 36 5.33 -9.32 4.30
N ASP A 37 4.49 -9.45 5.32
CA ASP A 37 3.17 -8.87 5.38
C ASP A 37 3.30 -7.36 5.54
N ALA A 38 2.48 -6.66 4.77
CA ALA A 38 2.39 -5.23 4.81
C ALA A 38 0.97 -4.87 4.44
N VAL A 39 0.42 -3.87 5.12
CA VAL A 39 -0.82 -3.22 4.72
C VAL A 39 -0.58 -2.54 3.37
N ARG A 40 -1.53 -2.68 2.45
CA ARG A 40 -1.47 -2.14 1.09
C ARG A 40 -2.85 -1.65 0.71
N LEU A 41 -2.92 -0.73 -0.23
CA LEU A 41 -4.18 -0.10 -0.63
C LEU A 41 -4.63 -0.66 -1.97
N VAL A 42 -5.94 -0.78 -2.13
CA VAL A 42 -6.59 -1.04 -3.42
C VAL A 42 -7.58 0.09 -3.64
N THR A 43 -7.44 0.79 -4.77
CA THR A 43 -8.29 1.94 -5.10
C THR A 43 -8.73 1.91 -6.56
N ARG A 44 -9.77 2.67 -6.89
CA ARG A 44 -10.26 2.79 -8.28
C ARG A 44 -9.47 3.80 -9.11
N SER A 45 -8.84 4.76 -8.46
CA SER A 45 -7.98 5.75 -9.12
C SER A 45 -6.66 5.96 -8.38
N VAL A 46 -5.66 6.49 -9.10
CA VAL A 46 -4.36 6.85 -8.53
C VAL A 46 -4.53 7.95 -7.49
N LEU A 47 -5.45 8.90 -7.75
CA LEU A 47 -5.70 10.04 -6.88
C LEU A 47 -6.27 9.58 -5.53
N ASP A 48 -7.17 8.59 -5.53
CA ASP A 48 -7.65 7.97 -4.30
C ASP A 48 -6.52 7.28 -3.52
N ALA A 49 -5.60 6.60 -4.22
CA ALA A 49 -4.46 5.97 -3.57
C ALA A 49 -3.57 7.00 -2.88
N VAL A 50 -3.32 8.13 -3.55
CA VAL A 50 -2.56 9.25 -2.97
C VAL A 50 -3.30 9.83 -1.78
N PHE A 51 -4.58 10.18 -1.94
CA PHE A 51 -5.38 10.80 -0.89
C PHE A 51 -5.46 9.93 0.38
N VAL A 52 -5.73 8.64 0.22
CA VAL A 52 -5.79 7.68 1.32
C VAL A 52 -4.39 7.47 1.92
N ALA A 53 -3.35 7.32 1.09
CA ALA A 53 -1.99 7.19 1.58
C ALA A 53 -1.53 8.43 2.36
N THR A 54 -1.88 9.64 1.92
CA THR A 54 -1.55 10.89 2.62
C THR A 54 -2.35 11.06 3.91
N GLY A 55 -3.64 10.67 3.91
CA GLY A 55 -4.48 10.72 5.11
C GLY A 55 -4.01 9.74 6.19
N ILE A 56 -3.58 8.55 5.80
CA ILE A 56 -2.98 7.57 6.71
C ILE A 56 -1.58 8.03 7.15
N ASN A 57 -0.78 8.60 6.24
CA ASN A 57 0.55 9.15 6.57
C ASN A 57 0.48 10.38 7.50
N TRP A 58 -0.61 11.15 7.58
CA TRP A 58 -0.67 12.26 8.54
C TRP A 58 -0.52 11.80 10.01
N LYS A 59 -0.83 10.52 10.31
CA LYS A 59 -0.57 9.92 11.62
C LYS A 59 0.85 9.38 11.80
N GLN A 60 1.69 9.35 10.76
CA GLN A 60 3.06 8.83 10.78
C GLN A 60 4.00 9.80 10.06
N HIS A 61 4.88 10.47 10.81
CA HIS A 61 5.88 11.40 10.28
C HIS A 61 6.82 10.70 9.26
N ILE A 62 6.49 10.68 7.96
CA ILE A 62 7.26 9.96 6.93
C ILE A 62 7.39 10.79 5.64
N THR A 63 8.62 10.84 5.12
CA THR A 63 9.01 11.48 3.86
C THR A 63 8.59 10.64 2.64
N VAL A 64 7.69 11.15 1.80
CA VAL A 64 7.25 10.49 0.56
C VAL A 64 8.32 10.67 -0.53
N LYS A 65 8.97 9.57 -0.94
CA LYS A 65 9.80 9.51 -2.17
C LYS A 65 9.03 8.79 -3.27
N ILE A 66 8.48 9.55 -4.22
CA ILE A 66 7.86 9.01 -5.42
C ILE A 66 8.98 8.52 -6.36
N ARG A 67 9.05 7.21 -6.62
CA ARG A 67 9.88 6.66 -7.69
C ARG A 67 8.96 6.21 -8.82
N ASN A 68 9.07 6.87 -9.97
CA ASN A 68 8.46 6.40 -11.22
C ASN A 68 9.18 5.12 -11.65
N PHE A 69 8.44 4.02 -11.75
CA PHE A 69 8.86 2.84 -12.50
C PHE A 69 8.17 2.94 -13.87
N PHE A 70 8.95 3.29 -14.90
CA PHE A 70 8.66 2.93 -16.28
C PHE A 70 9.19 1.51 -16.52
#